data_AF-A0A484Z5P6-F1
#
_entry.id   AF-A0A484Z5P6-F1
#
_cell.length_a   1.000
_cell.length_b   1.000
_cell.length_c   1.000
_cell.angle_alpha   90.00
_cell.angle_beta   90.00
_cell.angle_gamma   90.00
#
_symmetry.space_group_name_H-M   'P 1'
#
loop_
_entity.id
_entity.type
_entity.pdbx_description
1 polymer ?
#
loop_
_entity_poly.entity_id
_entity_poly.type
_entity_poly.pdbx_seq_one_letter_code
_entity_poly.pdbx_strand_id
1 'polypeptide(L)'
;MVFGDGDGEIFNRFTIAIDVVAHELSHGVTETEAGLIYFEQSGALNESLSDVFGSLVKQYHLKQTADQADWLIGEGLLADGINGKGLRSMAEPGTAYNDPLLGKDPQPGHMKDFIKTREDNGGVHLNSGIPNRAFYLAATALGGYAWEKAGYAWYDTVCDRSLTQDADFAAFAQLTIAHGEKRSGSDVGAAIKEAWEQVGVL
;
A
#
# COMPACT_ATOMS: atom_id res chain seq x y z
N MET A 1 -1.99 -8.62 17.92
CA MET A 1 -2.27 -9.49 16.76
C MET A 1 -3.19 -10.62 17.14
N VAL A 2 -4.26 -10.81 16.35
CA VAL A 2 -5.22 -11.91 16.45
C VAL A 2 -5.46 -12.41 15.02
N PHE A 3 -5.39 -13.72 14.78
CA PHE A 3 -5.54 -14.31 13.45
C PHE A 3 -6.62 -15.38 13.48
N GLY A 4 -7.54 -15.33 12.51
CA GLY A 4 -8.53 -16.38 12.30
C GLY A 4 -7.98 -17.55 11.48
N ASP A 5 -8.57 -18.73 11.66
CA ASP A 5 -8.19 -19.95 10.93
C ASP A 5 -8.76 -20.00 9.50
N GLY A 6 -9.65 -19.07 9.12
CA GLY A 6 -10.38 -19.11 7.86
C GLY A 6 -11.51 -20.15 7.88
N ASP A 7 -12.32 -20.16 6.82
CA ASP A 7 -13.38 -21.16 6.63
C ASP A 7 -12.96 -22.30 5.69
N GLY A 8 -11.86 -22.12 4.95
CA GLY A 8 -11.37 -23.07 3.95
C GLY A 8 -12.20 -23.10 2.66
N GLU A 9 -13.22 -22.24 2.54
CA GLU A 9 -14.09 -22.14 1.36
C GLU A 9 -13.86 -20.83 0.61
N ILE A 10 -13.68 -19.73 1.34
CA ILE A 10 -13.36 -18.40 0.79
C ILE A 10 -11.93 -18.02 1.17
N PHE A 11 -11.57 -18.21 2.44
CA PHE A 11 -10.26 -17.84 2.96
C PHE A 11 -9.57 -19.01 3.64
N ASN A 12 -8.28 -19.16 3.33
CA ASN A 12 -7.34 -19.97 4.10
C ASN A 12 -7.05 -19.32 5.46
N ARG A 13 -6.24 -19.99 6.31
CA ARG A 13 -5.77 -19.41 7.57
C ARG A 13 -5.05 -18.08 7.36
N PHE A 14 -5.36 -17.07 8.17
CA PHE A 14 -4.85 -15.70 8.01
C PHE A 14 -3.36 -15.53 8.34
N THR A 15 -2.69 -16.61 8.76
CA THR A 15 -1.23 -16.67 8.96
C THR A 15 -0.47 -17.18 7.74
N ILE A 16 -1.16 -17.54 6.64
CA ILE A 16 -0.52 -18.15 5.45
C ILE A 16 0.27 -17.14 4.61
N ALA A 17 -0.16 -15.87 4.57
CA ALA A 17 0.45 -14.81 3.78
C ALA A 17 1.30 -13.89 4.67
N ILE A 18 2.61 -13.85 4.41
CA ILE A 18 3.57 -13.08 5.24
C ILE A 18 3.33 -11.58 5.15
N ASP A 19 2.94 -11.09 3.98
CA ASP A 19 2.60 -9.69 3.71
C ASP A 19 1.34 -9.26 4.48
N VAL A 20 0.34 -10.13 4.65
CA VAL A 20 -0.83 -9.87 5.50
C VAL A 20 -0.43 -9.77 6.96
N VAL A 21 0.39 -10.71 7.46
CA VAL A 21 0.90 -10.64 8.85
C VAL A 21 1.68 -9.35 9.09
N ALA A 22 2.52 -8.95 8.13
CA ALA A 22 3.32 -7.74 8.22
C ALA A 22 2.48 -6.46 8.05
N HIS A 23 1.44 -6.47 7.22
CA HIS A 23 0.46 -5.38 7.10
C HIS A 23 -0.16 -5.07 8.47
N GLU A 24 -0.68 -6.08 9.14
CA GLU A 24 -1.32 -5.87 10.45
C GLU A 24 -0.35 -5.37 11.53
N LEU A 25 0.89 -5.85 11.51
CA LEU A 25 1.94 -5.34 12.42
C LEU A 25 2.32 -3.89 12.09
N SER A 26 2.22 -3.49 10.83
CA SER A 26 2.60 -2.15 10.35
C SER A 26 1.64 -1.07 10.79
N HIS A 27 0.37 -1.39 11.08
CA HIS A 27 -0.52 -0.45 11.77
C HIS A 27 0.08 0.03 13.10
N GLY A 28 0.73 -0.86 13.86
CA GLY A 28 1.40 -0.48 15.10
C GLY A 28 2.54 0.53 14.90
N VAL A 29 3.26 0.46 13.76
CA VAL A 29 4.27 1.47 13.40
C VAL A 29 3.59 2.81 13.15
N THR A 30 2.56 2.84 12.30
CA THR A 30 1.80 4.05 11.98
C THR A 30 1.19 4.68 13.24
N GLU A 31 0.63 3.87 14.15
CA GLU A 31 0.07 4.33 15.42
C GLU A 31 1.11 5.01 16.33
N THR A 32 2.34 4.47 16.39
CA THR A 32 3.41 5.02 17.24
C THR A 32 4.13 6.23 16.67
N GLU A 33 4.03 6.45 15.35
CA GLU A 33 4.73 7.53 14.64
C GLU A 33 3.77 8.65 14.21
N ALA A 34 3.27 8.63 12.97
CA ALA A 34 2.40 9.67 12.43
C ALA A 34 1.01 9.71 13.07
N GLY A 35 0.52 8.58 13.57
CA GLY A 35 -0.81 8.46 14.16
C GLY A 35 -1.94 8.83 13.19
N LEU A 36 -1.81 8.48 11.90
CA LEU A 36 -2.80 8.82 10.87
C LEU A 36 -4.19 8.31 11.24
N ILE A 37 -5.16 9.23 11.30
CA ILE A 37 -6.54 8.90 11.68
C ILE A 37 -7.15 7.96 10.64
N TYR A 38 -7.93 7.00 11.10
CA TYR A 38 -8.55 5.98 10.24
C TYR A 38 -9.82 6.50 9.57
N PHE A 39 -9.67 7.55 8.75
CA PHE A 39 -10.76 8.23 8.06
C PHE A 39 -10.30 8.85 6.73
N GLU A 40 -11.12 8.74 5.69
CA GLU A 40 -10.90 9.31 4.34
C GLU A 40 -9.45 9.10 3.83
N GLN A 41 -8.77 10.15 3.36
CA GLN A 41 -7.43 10.03 2.78
C GLN A 41 -6.36 9.65 3.81
N SER A 42 -6.41 10.16 5.03
CA SER A 42 -5.49 9.75 6.10
C SER A 42 -5.62 8.27 6.43
N GLY A 43 -6.85 7.72 6.41
CA GLY A 43 -7.09 6.30 6.62
C GLY A 43 -6.64 5.46 5.42
N ALA A 44 -6.87 5.93 4.19
CA ALA A 44 -6.34 5.28 2.99
C ALA A 44 -4.80 5.29 2.93
N LEU A 45 -4.14 6.33 3.47
CA LEU A 45 -2.69 6.34 3.67
C LEU A 45 -2.23 5.36 4.75
N ASN A 46 -2.99 5.23 5.85
CA ASN A 46 -2.73 4.26 6.90
C ASN A 46 -2.75 2.83 6.33
N GLU A 47 -3.81 2.47 5.60
CA GLU A 47 -3.92 1.20 4.87
C GLU A 47 -2.79 1.00 3.87
N SER A 48 -2.47 2.04 3.10
CA SER A 48 -1.40 1.97 2.10
C SER A 48 -0.01 1.77 2.71
N LEU A 49 0.30 2.44 3.83
CA LEU A 49 1.54 2.21 4.58
C LEU A 49 1.66 0.76 5.03
N SER A 50 0.57 0.16 5.51
CA SER A 50 0.54 -1.24 5.90
C SER A 50 0.76 -2.18 4.70
N ASP A 51 0.14 -1.91 3.55
CA ASP A 51 0.40 -2.65 2.30
C ASP A 51 1.85 -2.51 1.79
N VAL A 52 2.40 -1.29 1.85
CA VAL A 52 3.79 -0.98 1.49
C VAL A 52 4.76 -1.78 2.35
N PHE A 53 4.66 -1.66 3.67
CA PHE A 53 5.58 -2.36 4.57
C PHE A 53 5.37 -3.87 4.55
N GLY A 54 4.13 -4.36 4.41
CA GLY A 54 3.82 -5.76 4.20
C GLY A 54 4.50 -6.34 2.96
N SER A 55 4.38 -5.63 1.83
CA SER A 55 5.05 -6.00 0.57
C SER A 55 6.56 -5.98 0.69
N LEU A 56 7.13 -4.95 1.33
CA LEU A 56 8.58 -4.88 1.55
C LEU A 56 9.10 -6.02 2.43
N VAL A 57 8.35 -6.46 3.44
CA VAL A 57 8.73 -7.64 4.25
C VAL A 57 8.75 -8.90 3.40
N LYS A 58 7.73 -9.13 2.56
CA LYS A 58 7.69 -10.27 1.63
C LYS A 58 8.88 -10.24 0.66
N GLN A 59 9.12 -9.10 0.02
CA GLN A 59 10.24 -8.91 -0.91
C GLN A 59 11.59 -9.12 -0.23
N TYR A 60 11.77 -8.59 0.98
CA TYR A 60 12.99 -8.75 1.77
C TYR A 60 13.23 -10.21 2.16
N HIS A 61 12.17 -10.94 2.53
CA HIS A 61 12.23 -12.36 2.86
C HIS A 61 12.66 -13.19 1.65
N LEU A 62 12.07 -12.91 0.47
CA LEU A 62 12.31 -13.63 -0.77
C LEU A 62 13.53 -13.12 -1.57
N LYS A 63 14.18 -12.05 -1.11
CA LYS A 63 15.33 -11.40 -1.77
C LYS A 63 15.01 -10.89 -3.18
N GLN A 64 13.81 -10.35 -3.36
CA GLN A 64 13.31 -9.86 -4.65
C GLN A 64 13.61 -8.37 -4.85
N THR A 65 14.04 -8.03 -6.06
CA THR A 65 14.03 -6.64 -6.56
C THR A 65 12.63 -6.22 -7.00
N ALA A 66 12.41 -4.92 -7.21
CA ALA A 66 11.10 -4.35 -7.55
C ALA A 66 10.48 -4.96 -8.83
N ASP A 67 11.30 -5.35 -9.81
CA ASP A 67 10.90 -5.99 -11.06
C ASP A 67 10.58 -7.49 -10.93
N GLN A 68 10.89 -8.10 -9.78
CA GLN A 68 10.63 -9.51 -9.48
C GLN A 68 9.46 -9.71 -8.52
N ALA A 69 9.10 -8.68 -7.76
CA ALA A 69 8.04 -8.75 -6.77
C ALA A 69 6.65 -8.88 -7.43
N ASP A 70 5.74 -9.63 -6.80
CA ASP A 70 4.38 -9.83 -7.30
C ASP A 70 3.48 -8.60 -7.12
N TRP A 71 3.76 -7.77 -6.12
CA TRP A 71 2.97 -6.59 -5.76
C TRP A 71 1.49 -6.89 -5.43
N LEU A 72 1.22 -8.11 -4.94
CA LEU A 72 -0.08 -8.57 -4.48
C LEU A 72 -0.12 -8.57 -2.95
N ILE A 73 -1.28 -8.21 -2.40
CA ILE A 73 -1.57 -8.37 -0.97
C ILE A 73 -2.45 -9.59 -0.79
N GLY A 74 -2.05 -10.52 0.07
CA GLY A 74 -2.78 -11.74 0.39
C GLY A 74 -2.66 -12.84 -0.67
N GLU A 75 -1.54 -12.94 -1.38
CA GLU A 75 -1.29 -14.08 -2.28
C GLU A 75 -1.35 -15.40 -1.49
N GLY A 76 -2.16 -16.34 -1.98
CA GLY A 76 -2.40 -17.64 -1.31
C GLY A 76 -3.38 -17.60 -0.14
N LEU A 77 -3.94 -16.44 0.22
CA LEU A 77 -4.98 -16.34 1.24
C LEU A 77 -6.35 -16.77 0.73
N LEU A 78 -6.67 -16.49 -0.54
CA LEU A 78 -7.91 -16.95 -1.16
C LEU A 78 -7.88 -18.48 -1.33
N ALA A 79 -8.97 -19.15 -0.97
CA ALA A 79 -9.09 -20.60 -1.06
C ALA A 79 -9.20 -21.08 -2.52
N ASP A 80 -8.89 -22.36 -2.75
CA ASP A 80 -9.06 -22.99 -4.06
C ASP A 80 -10.51 -22.86 -4.54
N GLY A 81 -10.69 -22.37 -5.77
CA GLY A 81 -12.02 -22.16 -6.37
C GLY A 81 -12.49 -20.71 -6.38
N ILE A 82 -11.85 -19.82 -5.60
CA ILE A 82 -12.10 -18.37 -5.68
C ILE A 82 -11.33 -17.76 -6.85
N ASN A 83 -12.00 -17.00 -7.71
CA ASN A 83 -11.38 -16.32 -8.85
C ASN A 83 -10.70 -15.01 -8.45
N GLY A 84 -9.51 -15.12 -7.84
CA GLY A 84 -8.66 -13.99 -7.48
C GLY A 84 -7.20 -14.38 -7.28
N LYS A 85 -6.32 -13.38 -7.31
CA LYS A 85 -4.87 -13.52 -7.07
C LYS A 85 -4.49 -13.18 -5.62
N GLY A 86 -5.31 -12.38 -4.96
CA GLY A 86 -5.12 -11.86 -3.62
C GLY A 86 -6.24 -10.87 -3.28
N LEU A 87 -6.11 -10.17 -2.17
CA LEU A 87 -7.05 -9.14 -1.74
C LEU A 87 -6.90 -7.85 -2.53
N ARG A 88 -5.67 -7.45 -2.84
CA ARG A 88 -5.34 -6.19 -3.55
C ARG A 88 -4.15 -6.38 -4.47
N SER A 89 -4.03 -5.48 -5.44
CA SER A 89 -2.87 -5.34 -6.32
C SER A 89 -2.34 -3.92 -6.18
N MET A 90 -1.10 -3.77 -5.72
CA MET A 90 -0.46 -2.45 -5.63
C MET A 90 -0.11 -1.91 -7.02
N ALA A 91 0.25 -2.79 -7.96
CA ALA A 91 0.61 -2.40 -9.32
C ALA A 91 -0.61 -1.99 -10.17
N GLU A 92 -1.70 -2.75 -10.03
CA GLU A 92 -2.94 -2.60 -10.83
C GLU A 92 -4.19 -2.69 -9.92
N PRO A 93 -4.48 -1.66 -9.10
CA PRO A 93 -5.69 -1.65 -8.26
C PRO A 93 -6.98 -1.88 -9.07
N GLY A 94 -7.91 -2.67 -8.54
CA GLY A 94 -9.16 -3.02 -9.23
C GLY A 94 -9.08 -4.33 -10.05
N THR A 95 -7.97 -5.07 -9.93
CA THR A 95 -7.71 -6.29 -10.71
C THR A 95 -7.39 -7.53 -9.87
N ALA A 96 -7.37 -7.41 -8.55
CA ALA A 96 -6.93 -8.50 -7.67
C ALA A 96 -7.87 -9.70 -7.69
N TYR A 97 -9.19 -9.47 -7.81
CA TYR A 97 -10.20 -10.52 -7.87
C TYR A 97 -11.45 -10.10 -8.66
N ASN A 98 -12.15 -11.10 -9.19
CA ASN A 98 -13.45 -10.94 -9.85
C ASN A 98 -14.22 -12.27 -9.77
N ASP A 99 -14.92 -12.48 -8.67
CA ASP A 99 -15.51 -13.75 -8.28
C ASP A 99 -17.01 -13.59 -7.93
N PRO A 100 -17.88 -14.57 -8.22
CA PRO A 100 -19.30 -14.47 -7.88
C PRO A 100 -19.61 -14.30 -6.39
N LEU A 101 -18.77 -14.84 -5.49
CA LEU A 101 -18.95 -14.75 -4.04
C LEU A 101 -18.33 -13.47 -3.46
N LEU A 102 -17.13 -13.09 -3.91
CA LEU A 102 -16.42 -11.89 -3.43
C LEU A 102 -16.80 -10.60 -4.17
N GLY A 103 -17.44 -10.71 -5.32
CA GLY A 103 -17.63 -9.60 -6.25
C GLY A 103 -16.34 -9.26 -7.00
N LYS A 104 -16.23 -8.00 -7.42
CA LYS A 104 -15.06 -7.47 -8.13
C LYS A 104 -14.28 -6.52 -7.23
N ASP A 105 -12.96 -6.57 -7.32
CA ASP A 105 -12.07 -5.58 -6.71
C ASP A 105 -12.50 -4.14 -7.08
N PRO A 106 -12.89 -3.31 -6.08
CA PRO A 106 -13.46 -1.99 -6.32
C PRO A 106 -12.41 -0.88 -6.39
N GLN A 107 -11.13 -1.15 -6.15
CA GLN A 107 -10.14 -0.08 -5.92
C GLN A 107 -9.83 0.73 -7.19
N PRO A 108 -9.90 2.08 -7.15
CA PRO A 108 -9.28 2.91 -8.16
C PRO A 108 -7.76 2.98 -7.96
N GLY A 109 -7.03 3.10 -9.07
CA GLY A 109 -5.59 3.37 -9.10
C GLY A 109 -5.23 4.81 -9.49
N HIS A 110 -6.21 5.72 -9.55
CA HIS A 110 -6.00 7.11 -9.95
C HIS A 110 -7.05 8.05 -9.31
N MET A 111 -6.64 9.27 -8.91
CA MET A 111 -7.49 10.25 -8.22
C MET A 111 -8.74 10.69 -8.99
N LYS A 112 -8.69 10.67 -10.33
CA LYS A 112 -9.85 10.91 -11.20
C LYS A 112 -11.05 9.99 -10.88
N ASP A 113 -10.77 8.78 -10.40
CA ASP A 113 -11.75 7.75 -10.08
C ASP A 113 -11.93 7.59 -8.55
N PHE A 114 -11.44 8.56 -7.77
CA PHE A 114 -11.53 8.55 -6.30
C PHE A 114 -12.99 8.41 -5.84
N ILE A 115 -13.23 7.45 -4.95
CA ILE A 115 -14.56 7.11 -4.48
C ILE A 115 -14.91 8.00 -3.28
N LYS A 116 -15.91 8.87 -3.47
CA LYS A 116 -16.47 9.70 -2.39
C LYS A 116 -17.59 8.94 -1.69
N THR A 117 -17.33 8.45 -0.49
CA THR A 117 -18.30 7.68 0.30
C THR A 117 -18.19 8.01 1.80
N ARG A 118 -19.17 7.59 2.59
CA ARG A 118 -19.10 7.55 4.06
C ARG A 118 -18.96 6.13 4.60
N GLU A 119 -19.16 5.13 3.74
CA GLU A 119 -18.89 3.74 4.05
C GLU A 119 -17.38 3.52 4.19
N ASP A 120 -16.97 2.39 4.78
CA ASP A 120 -15.56 2.03 4.88
C ASP A 120 -14.69 3.16 5.46
N ASN A 121 -15.17 3.81 6.51
CA ASN A 121 -14.52 4.97 7.13
C ASN A 121 -14.17 6.11 6.15
N GLY A 122 -14.98 6.32 5.12
CA GLY A 122 -14.65 7.28 4.05
C GLY A 122 -13.85 6.66 2.89
N GLY A 123 -13.90 5.33 2.74
CA GLY A 123 -13.24 4.59 1.67
C GLY A 123 -11.76 4.36 1.91
N VAL A 124 -11.36 3.96 3.12
CA VAL A 124 -9.95 3.73 3.48
C VAL A 124 -9.36 2.55 2.72
N HIS A 125 -10.07 1.41 2.64
CA HIS A 125 -9.65 0.27 1.84
C HIS A 125 -10.00 0.48 0.37
N LEU A 126 -11.07 1.22 0.06
CA LEU A 126 -11.44 1.51 -1.32
C LEU A 126 -10.36 2.34 -2.02
N ASN A 127 -9.91 3.44 -1.41
CA ASN A 127 -9.03 4.41 -2.07
C ASN A 127 -7.52 4.18 -1.81
N SER A 128 -7.12 3.22 -0.97
CA SER A 128 -5.69 2.92 -0.72
C SER A 128 -4.93 2.42 -1.96
N GLY A 129 -5.64 1.95 -2.99
CA GLY A 129 -5.05 1.61 -4.29
C GLY A 129 -4.29 2.76 -4.95
N ILE A 130 -4.72 4.01 -4.74
CA ILE A 130 -4.08 5.21 -5.32
C ILE A 130 -2.65 5.41 -4.77
N PRO A 131 -2.44 5.55 -3.44
CA PRO A 131 -1.09 5.63 -2.88
C PRO A 131 -0.29 4.33 -3.00
N ASN A 132 -0.93 3.15 -3.00
CA ASN A 132 -0.24 1.88 -3.30
C ASN A 132 0.42 1.89 -4.68
N ARG A 133 -0.33 2.36 -5.69
CA ARG A 133 0.19 2.45 -7.06
C ARG A 133 1.28 3.50 -7.20
N ALA A 134 1.20 4.61 -6.46
CA ALA A 134 2.30 5.58 -6.41
C ALA A 134 3.59 4.94 -5.86
N PHE A 135 3.50 4.16 -4.77
CA PHE A 135 4.68 3.44 -4.25
C PHE A 135 5.25 2.44 -5.27
N TYR A 136 4.39 1.62 -5.89
CA TYR A 136 4.80 0.67 -6.93
C TYR A 136 5.54 1.37 -8.08
N LEU A 137 4.98 2.46 -8.62
CA LEU A 137 5.57 3.21 -9.72
C LEU A 137 6.93 3.80 -9.33
N ALA A 138 7.04 4.39 -8.13
CA ALA A 138 8.30 4.92 -7.62
C ALA A 138 9.35 3.82 -7.45
N ALA A 139 9.00 2.70 -6.80
CA ALA A 139 9.91 1.57 -6.61
C ALA A 139 10.37 0.96 -7.94
N THR A 140 9.47 0.83 -8.91
CA THR A 140 9.77 0.31 -10.25
C THR A 140 10.71 1.24 -11.02
N ALA A 141 10.46 2.55 -10.99
CA ALA A 141 11.32 3.54 -11.64
C ALA A 141 12.74 3.57 -11.04
N LEU A 142 12.86 3.37 -9.73
CA LEU A 142 14.13 3.37 -9.02
C LEU A 142 14.92 2.06 -9.17
N GLY A 143 14.23 0.95 -9.42
CA GLY A 143 14.80 -0.39 -9.56
C GLY A 143 15.49 -0.91 -8.29
N GLY A 144 16.13 -2.08 -8.40
CA GLY A 144 16.82 -2.72 -7.28
C GLY A 144 15.86 -3.14 -6.16
N TYR A 145 16.34 -3.12 -4.92
CA TYR A 145 15.54 -3.48 -3.76
C TYR A 145 14.67 -2.31 -3.30
N ALA A 146 13.35 -2.46 -3.36
CA ALA A 146 12.41 -1.37 -3.12
C ALA A 146 12.55 -0.73 -1.72
N TRP A 147 13.00 -1.51 -0.71
CA TRP A 147 13.22 -1.01 0.65
C TRP A 147 14.40 -0.04 0.79
N GLU A 148 15.36 -0.02 -0.14
CA GLU A 148 16.60 0.75 0.00
C GLU A 148 16.46 2.24 -0.36
N LYS A 149 15.49 2.58 -1.22
CA LYS A 149 15.24 3.96 -1.65
C LYS A 149 13.79 4.38 -1.41
N ALA A 150 12.85 3.81 -2.16
CA ALA A 150 11.42 4.14 -2.01
C ALA A 150 10.92 3.83 -0.59
N GLY A 151 11.22 2.65 -0.07
CA GLY A 151 10.82 2.24 1.28
C GLY A 151 11.34 3.18 2.37
N TYR A 152 12.59 3.63 2.27
CA TYR A 152 13.13 4.61 3.22
C TYR A 152 12.50 5.99 3.09
N ALA A 153 12.15 6.45 1.89
CA ALA A 153 11.42 7.71 1.74
C ALA A 153 10.04 7.65 2.42
N TRP A 154 9.30 6.56 2.26
CA TRP A 154 8.01 6.35 2.95
C TRP A 154 8.18 6.22 4.48
N TYR A 155 9.21 5.50 4.93
CA TYR A 155 9.51 5.35 6.35
C TYR A 155 9.88 6.68 7.02
N ASP A 156 10.73 7.48 6.37
CA ASP A 156 11.09 8.80 6.90
C ASP A 156 9.89 9.76 6.92
N THR A 157 8.99 9.65 5.93
CA THR A 157 7.73 10.41 5.92
C THR A 157 6.81 10.05 7.08
N VAL A 158 6.58 8.76 7.39
CA VAL A 158 5.72 8.38 8.52
C VAL A 158 6.34 8.74 9.88
N CYS A 159 7.66 8.84 9.96
CA CYS A 159 8.37 9.32 11.16
C CYS A 159 8.47 10.87 11.24
N ASP A 160 8.04 11.61 10.22
CA ASP A 160 8.14 13.06 10.19
C ASP A 160 7.12 13.71 11.13
N ARG A 161 7.59 14.46 12.12
CA ARG A 161 6.73 15.17 13.09
C ARG A 161 5.88 16.29 12.48
N SER A 162 6.15 16.69 11.24
CA SER A 162 5.34 17.65 10.48
C SER A 162 4.20 17.01 9.70
N LEU A 163 4.19 15.67 9.55
CA LEU A 163 3.04 14.96 8.98
C LEU A 163 1.89 15.00 9.98
N THR A 164 0.79 15.65 9.62
CA THR A 164 -0.38 15.75 10.51
C THR A 164 -1.17 14.43 10.51
N GLN A 165 -1.89 14.17 11.60
CA GLN A 165 -2.69 12.95 11.74
C GLN A 165 -3.83 12.86 10.72
N ASP A 166 -4.30 13.99 10.21
CA ASP A 166 -5.35 14.15 9.19
C ASP A 166 -4.77 14.42 7.78
N ALA A 167 -3.50 14.08 7.55
CA ALA A 167 -2.84 14.34 6.28
C ALA A 167 -3.59 13.74 5.08
N ASP A 168 -3.71 14.53 4.02
CA ASP A 168 -4.22 14.10 2.74
C ASP A 168 -3.11 13.52 1.86
N PHE A 169 -3.47 12.99 0.69
CA PHE A 169 -2.53 12.38 -0.23
C PHE A 169 -1.46 13.37 -0.73
N ALA A 170 -1.84 14.64 -0.94
CA ALA A 170 -0.91 15.66 -1.42
C ALA A 170 0.14 16.02 -0.37
N ALA A 171 -0.26 16.19 0.89
CA ALA A 171 0.65 16.44 2.00
C ALA A 171 1.65 15.29 2.18
N PHE A 172 1.17 14.05 2.14
CA PHE A 172 2.03 12.86 2.22
C PHE A 172 2.99 12.78 1.02
N ALA A 173 2.48 13.00 -0.20
CA ALA A 173 3.28 12.98 -1.43
C ALA A 173 4.45 13.98 -1.36
N GLN A 174 4.20 15.23 -0.95
CA GLN A 174 5.24 16.26 -0.82
C GLN A 174 6.35 15.84 0.17
N LEU A 175 5.99 15.22 1.29
CA LEU A 175 6.98 14.75 2.25
C LEU A 175 7.78 13.55 1.71
N THR A 176 7.17 12.61 0.99
CA THR A 176 7.92 11.49 0.39
C THR A 176 8.96 11.97 -0.64
N ILE A 177 8.62 13.00 -1.42
CA ILE A 177 9.57 13.63 -2.36
C ILE A 177 10.73 14.26 -1.60
N ALA A 178 10.43 15.07 -0.57
CA ALA A 178 11.44 15.77 0.21
C ALA A 178 12.40 14.80 0.92
N HIS A 179 11.88 13.73 1.53
CA HIS A 179 12.71 12.72 2.20
C HIS A 179 13.49 11.85 1.22
N GLY A 180 12.89 11.47 0.10
CA GLY A 180 13.58 10.76 -0.98
C GLY A 180 14.77 11.55 -1.51
N GLU A 181 14.57 12.84 -1.81
CA GLU A 181 15.63 13.75 -2.25
C GLU A 181 16.72 13.89 -1.19
N LYS A 182 16.33 14.21 0.05
CA LYS A 182 17.27 14.44 1.15
C LYS A 182 18.15 13.23 1.44
N ARG A 183 17.58 12.02 1.38
CA ARG A 183 18.30 10.79 1.74
C ARG A 183 19.09 10.18 0.60
N SER A 184 18.52 10.20 -0.60
CA SER A 184 19.00 9.34 -1.70
C SER A 184 19.33 10.10 -2.99
N GLY A 185 19.11 11.42 -3.04
CA GLY A 185 19.44 12.27 -4.18
C GLY A 185 18.21 12.77 -4.95
N SER A 186 18.40 13.84 -5.72
CA SER A 186 17.33 14.52 -6.46
C SER A 186 16.69 13.67 -7.55
N ASP A 187 17.41 12.69 -8.10
CA ASP A 187 16.87 11.68 -9.00
C ASP A 187 15.79 10.82 -8.31
N VAL A 188 16.00 10.49 -7.03
CA VAL A 188 15.02 9.74 -6.23
C VAL A 188 13.79 10.59 -5.93
N GLY A 189 13.97 11.85 -5.52
CA GLY A 189 12.86 12.78 -5.33
C GLY A 189 12.04 12.97 -6.62
N ALA A 190 12.70 13.10 -7.77
CA ALA A 190 12.04 13.24 -9.07
C ALA A 190 11.22 12.00 -9.46
N ALA A 191 11.75 10.78 -9.28
CA ALA A 191 11.03 9.55 -9.56
C ALA A 191 9.78 9.39 -8.67
N ILE A 192 9.89 9.74 -7.39
CA ILE A 192 8.75 9.73 -6.45
C ILE A 192 7.70 10.76 -6.88
N LYS A 193 8.13 11.96 -7.28
CA LYS A 193 7.22 13.00 -7.79
C LYS A 193 6.44 12.52 -9.01
N GLU A 194 7.13 11.96 -10.00
CA GLU A 194 6.50 11.44 -11.21
C GLU A 194 5.48 10.34 -10.90
N ALA A 195 5.78 9.47 -9.94
CA ALA A 195 4.86 8.42 -9.51
C ALA A 195 3.55 8.98 -8.92
N TRP A 196 3.61 10.03 -8.10
CA TRP A 196 2.43 10.70 -7.55
C TRP A 196 1.62 11.46 -8.62
N GLU A 197 2.30 12.07 -9.60
CA GLU A 197 1.65 12.71 -10.76
C GLU A 197 0.92 11.67 -11.63
N GLN A 198 1.51 10.48 -11.85
CA GLN A 198 0.91 9.41 -12.64
C GLN A 198 -0.37 8.82 -12.04
N VAL A 199 -0.58 8.98 -10.73
CA VAL A 199 -1.85 8.62 -10.05
C VAL A 199 -2.77 9.83 -9.83
N GLY A 200 -2.38 11.02 -10.30
CA GLY A 200 -3.18 12.25 -10.28
C GLY A 200 -3.30 12.92 -8.92
N VAL A 201 -2.33 12.70 -8.01
CA VAL A 201 -2.31 13.35 -6.69
C VAL A 201 -1.68 14.74 -6.74
N LEU A 202 -0.65 14.92 -7.59
CA LEU A 202 0.07 16.18 -7.80
C LEU A 202 -0.27 16.82 -9.15
#